data_AF-A0A5S3YW42-F1
#
_entry.id   AF-A0A5S3YW42-F1
#
_cell.length_a   1.000
_cell.length_b   1.000
_cell.length_c   1.000
_cell.angle_alpha   90.00
_cell.angle_beta   90.00
_cell.angle_gamma   90.00
#
_symmetry.space_group_name_H-M   'P 1'
#
loop_
_entity.id
_entity.type
_entity.pdbx_description
1 polymer ?
#
loop_
_entity_poly.entity_id
_entity_poly.type
_entity_poly.pdbx_seq_one_letter_code
_entity_poly.pdbx_strand_id
1 'polypeptide(L)'
;MTITHIDYTELAIKIKQWGRELGFAEVGITDIDLSEHEAQLQRWLDKGYHGEMDYMAAHGMKRARPAELVPGTQRVISVKMNYLPPDASFARALGNKHTAYISRYALGRDYHKVLR
;
A
#
# COMPACT_ATOMS: atom_id res chain seq x y z
N MET A 1 26.74 -25.86 -13.22
CA MET A 1 25.48 -25.22 -12.76
C MET A 1 25.05 -24.24 -13.84
N THR A 2 23.98 -24.54 -14.56
CA THR A 2 23.43 -23.61 -15.57
C THR A 2 22.80 -22.44 -14.83
N ILE A 3 23.40 -21.26 -14.96
CA ILE A 3 22.79 -20.02 -14.50
C ILE A 3 21.58 -19.79 -15.40
N THR A 4 20.39 -20.01 -14.87
CA THR A 4 19.15 -19.60 -15.54
C THR A 4 19.15 -18.09 -15.64
N HIS A 5 19.35 -17.57 -16.84
CA HIS A 5 19.24 -16.15 -17.11
C HIS A 5 17.77 -15.75 -17.00
N ILE A 6 17.42 -14.98 -15.96
CA ILE A 6 16.07 -14.47 -15.77
C ILE A 6 15.90 -13.23 -16.66
N ASP A 7 14.94 -13.26 -17.58
CA ASP A 7 14.49 -12.06 -18.27
C ASP A 7 13.56 -11.26 -17.35
N TYR A 8 14.11 -10.23 -16.70
CA TYR A 8 13.36 -9.36 -15.81
C TYR A 8 12.31 -8.51 -16.52
N THR A 9 12.48 -8.24 -17.82
CA THR A 9 11.51 -7.47 -18.61
C THR A 9 10.27 -8.32 -18.85
N GLU A 10 10.46 -9.56 -19.29
CA GLU A 10 9.35 -10.51 -19.46
C GLU A 10 8.65 -10.79 -18.14
N LEU A 11 9.41 -10.98 -17.05
CA LEU A 11 8.85 -11.18 -15.72
C LEU A 11 7.99 -9.99 -15.26
N ALA A 12 8.45 -8.76 -15.47
CA ALA A 12 7.69 -7.57 -15.12
C ALA A 12 6.37 -7.46 -15.89
N ILE A 13 6.35 -7.87 -17.16
CA ILE A 13 5.12 -7.95 -17.97
C ILE A 13 4.16 -8.99 -17.38
N LYS A 14 4.66 -10.19 -17.07
CA LYS A 14 3.86 -11.27 -16.48
C LYS A 14 3.26 -10.88 -15.12
N ILE A 15 4.05 -10.26 -14.24
CA ILE A 15 3.57 -9.78 -12.92
C ILE A 15 2.36 -8.83 -13.08
N LYS A 16 2.46 -7.87 -14.03
CA LYS A 16 1.36 -6.93 -14.29
C LYS A 16 0.14 -7.62 -14.89
N GLN A 17 0.34 -8.63 -15.73
CA GLN A 17 -0.75 -9.43 -16.27
C GLN A 17 -1.47 -10.20 -15.15
N TRP A 18 -0.73 -10.94 -14.32
CA TRP A 18 -1.30 -11.70 -13.21
C TRP A 18 -2.07 -10.82 -12.24
N GLY A 19 -1.55 -9.63 -11.91
CA GLY A 19 -2.28 -8.74 -11.02
C GLY A 19 -3.62 -8.26 -11.60
N ARG A 20 -3.73 -8.05 -12.92
CA ARG A 20 -5.03 -7.77 -13.55
C ARG A 20 -5.97 -8.97 -13.51
N GLU A 21 -5.46 -10.17 -13.76
CA GLU A 21 -6.24 -11.41 -13.70
C GLU A 21 -6.77 -11.67 -12.27
N LEU A 22 -6.03 -11.27 -11.25
CA LEU A 22 -6.43 -11.30 -9.84
C LEU A 22 -7.42 -10.19 -9.45
N GLY A 23 -7.77 -9.28 -10.38
CA GLY A 23 -8.75 -8.22 -10.14
C GLY A 23 -8.18 -6.89 -9.64
N PHE A 24 -6.85 -6.72 -9.61
CA PHE A 24 -6.26 -5.40 -9.31
C PHE A 24 -6.42 -4.44 -10.49
N ALA A 25 -6.77 -3.21 -10.17
CA ALA A 25 -6.91 -2.13 -11.15
C ALA A 25 -5.56 -1.67 -11.70
N GLU A 26 -4.49 -1.77 -10.90
CA GLU A 26 -3.15 -1.38 -11.30
C GLU A 26 -2.08 -2.16 -10.54
N VAL A 27 -0.93 -2.36 -11.19
CA VAL A 27 0.27 -3.00 -10.62
C VAL A 27 1.50 -2.16 -10.99
N GLY A 28 2.19 -1.64 -9.98
CA GLY A 28 3.44 -0.90 -10.09
C GLY A 28 4.62 -1.70 -9.57
N ILE A 29 5.81 -1.49 -10.14
CA ILE A 29 7.07 -2.05 -9.65
C ILE A 29 8.03 -0.87 -9.49
N THR A 30 8.55 -0.67 -8.28
CA THR A 30 9.48 0.42 -7.96
C THR A 30 10.81 -0.13 -7.45
N ASP A 31 11.84 0.72 -7.46
CA ASP A 31 13.00 0.49 -6.63
C ASP A 31 12.67 0.62 -5.14
N ILE A 32 13.71 0.57 -4.31
CA ILE A 32 13.64 0.59 -2.85
C ILE A 32 14.45 1.73 -2.25
N ASP A 33 14.86 2.70 -3.07
CA ASP A 33 15.61 3.85 -2.56
C ASP A 33 14.62 4.86 -1.97
N LEU A 34 14.69 5.02 -0.66
CA LEU A 34 13.88 5.97 0.10
C LEU A 34 14.76 7.00 0.82
N SER A 35 16.03 7.11 0.41
CA SER A 35 17.02 8.00 1.05
C SER A 35 16.55 9.46 1.12
N GLU A 36 15.87 9.94 0.08
CA GLU A 36 15.29 11.29 0.03
C GLU A 36 14.16 11.51 1.05
N HIS A 37 13.49 10.44 1.48
CA HIS A 37 12.32 10.50 2.36
C HIS A 37 12.63 10.19 3.82
N GLU A 38 13.75 9.52 4.12
CA GLU A 38 14.10 9.08 5.47
C GLU A 38 14.18 10.26 6.45
N ALA A 39 14.84 11.35 6.08
CA ALA A 39 14.98 12.52 6.93
C ALA A 39 13.63 13.20 7.23
N GLN A 40 12.69 13.17 6.27
CA GLN A 40 11.34 13.70 6.49
C GLN A 40 10.53 12.81 7.42
N LEU A 41 10.65 11.49 7.30
CA LEU A 41 10.03 10.54 8.22
C LEU A 41 10.54 10.74 9.64
N GLN A 42 11.86 10.89 9.85
CA GLN A 42 12.43 11.17 11.16
C GLN A 42 11.84 12.45 11.77
N ARG A 43 11.85 13.55 11.01
CA ARG A 43 11.27 14.83 11.48
C ARG A 43 9.79 14.72 11.82
N TRP A 44 9.04 13.90 11.09
CA TRP A 44 7.62 13.68 11.34
C TRP A 44 7.39 12.87 12.63
N LEU A 45 8.22 11.86 12.88
CA LEU A 45 8.22 11.07 14.12
C LEU A 45 8.62 11.92 15.33
N ASP A 46 9.69 12.71 15.23
CA ASP A 46 10.18 13.58 16.31
C ASP A 46 9.14 14.61 16.76
N LYS A 47 8.25 15.00 15.85
CA LYS A 47 7.14 15.93 16.13
C LYS A 47 5.89 15.25 16.70
N GLY A 48 5.91 13.94 16.91
CA GLY A 48 4.76 13.18 17.42
C GLY A 48 3.56 13.17 16.47
N TYR A 49 3.78 13.36 15.16
CA TYR A 49 2.67 13.44 14.19
C TYR A 49 2.01 12.09 13.89
N HIS A 50 2.48 11.00 14.50
CA HIS A 50 1.85 9.68 14.40
C HIS A 50 0.60 9.50 15.25
N GLY A 51 0.26 10.44 16.14
CA GLY A 51 -0.89 10.30 17.04
C GLY A 51 -0.81 8.98 17.82
N GLU A 52 -1.90 8.22 17.84
CA GLU A 52 -1.98 6.92 18.54
C GLU A 52 -1.33 5.75 17.79
N MET A 53 -0.70 6.00 16.63
CA MET A 53 -0.05 4.93 15.85
C MET A 53 1.35 4.62 16.39
N ASP A 54 1.46 4.13 17.62
CA ASP A 54 2.74 3.86 18.29
C ASP A 54 3.67 2.93 17.48
N TYR A 55 3.09 2.01 16.71
CA TYR A 55 3.82 1.13 15.80
C TYR A 55 4.57 1.88 14.68
N MET A 56 4.26 3.16 14.42
CA MET A 56 5.01 4.02 13.51
C MET A 56 6.38 4.38 14.09
N ALA A 57 6.43 4.71 15.39
CA ALA A 57 7.66 5.05 16.08
C ALA A 57 8.44 3.81 16.55
N ALA A 58 7.73 2.77 17.01
CA ALA A 58 8.34 1.57 17.59
C ALA A 58 9.23 0.76 16.62
N HIS A 59 9.01 0.91 15.31
CA HIS A 59 9.77 0.16 14.28
C HIS A 59 10.94 0.95 13.67
N GLY A 60 11.29 2.12 14.23
CA GLY A 60 12.42 2.93 13.77
C GLY A 60 12.34 3.21 12.26
N MET A 61 13.44 2.99 11.55
CA MET A 61 13.57 3.28 10.12
C MET A 61 13.29 2.11 9.18
N LYS A 62 12.73 0.99 9.67
CA LYS A 62 12.35 -0.15 8.80
C LYS A 62 11.45 0.24 7.62
N ARG A 63 10.68 1.33 7.76
CA ARG A 63 9.82 1.88 6.70
C ARG A 63 10.59 2.58 5.59
N ALA A 64 11.74 3.16 5.90
CA ALA A 64 12.63 3.83 4.95
C ALA A 64 13.77 2.92 4.50
N ARG A 65 13.99 1.78 5.17
CA ARG A 65 15.13 0.87 4.92
C ARG A 65 14.63 -0.56 4.70
N PRO A 66 14.24 -0.92 3.47
CA PRO A 66 13.63 -2.23 3.18
C PRO A 66 14.49 -3.42 3.57
N ALA A 67 15.82 -3.30 3.54
CA ALA A 67 16.75 -4.34 3.99
C ALA A 67 16.63 -4.69 5.49
N GLU A 68 16.20 -3.74 6.33
CA GLU A 68 15.94 -3.97 7.75
C GLU A 68 14.58 -4.63 8.03
N LEU A 69 13.66 -4.57 7.04
CA LEU A 69 12.35 -5.21 7.11
C LEU A 69 12.43 -6.65 6.58
N VAL A 70 12.91 -6.82 5.35
CA VAL A 70 13.14 -8.13 4.71
C VAL A 70 14.51 -8.11 4.02
N PRO A 71 15.52 -8.81 4.56
CA PRO A 71 16.84 -8.90 3.95
C PRO A 71 16.77 -9.41 2.50
N GLY A 72 17.52 -8.77 1.60
CA GLY A 72 17.54 -9.13 0.17
C GLY A 72 16.37 -8.57 -0.65
N THR A 73 15.57 -7.65 -0.11
CA THR A 73 14.57 -6.92 -0.90
C THR A 73 15.25 -6.13 -2.03
N GLN A 74 14.78 -6.29 -3.27
CA GLN A 74 15.34 -5.60 -4.44
C GLN A 74 14.36 -4.59 -5.08
N ARG A 75 13.06 -4.90 -5.04
CA ARG A 75 11.98 -4.14 -5.66
C ARG A 75 10.71 -4.30 -4.83
N VAL A 76 9.81 -3.34 -4.91
CA VAL A 76 8.45 -3.42 -4.32
C VAL A 76 7.43 -3.54 -5.43
N ILE A 77 6.49 -4.47 -5.28
CA ILE A 77 5.31 -4.60 -6.15
C ILE A 77 4.13 -4.01 -5.40
N SER A 78 3.54 -2.95 -5.95
CA SER A 78 2.39 -2.26 -5.38
C SER A 78 1.16 -2.53 -6.22
N VAL A 79 0.04 -2.86 -5.57
CA VAL A 79 -1.24 -3.12 -6.24
C VAL A 79 -2.30 -2.13 -5.79
N LYS A 80 -3.23 -1.79 -6.69
CA LYS A 80 -4.35 -0.89 -6.42
C LYS A 80 -5.66 -1.60 -6.69
N MET A 81 -6.65 -1.41 -5.81
CA MET A 81 -8.01 -1.89 -6.01
C MET A 81 -9.00 -0.74 -5.81
N ASN A 82 -10.01 -0.66 -6.69
CA ASN A 82 -11.09 0.30 -6.52
C ASN A 82 -12.11 -0.26 -5.52
N TYR A 83 -12.42 0.52 -4.48
CA TYR A 83 -13.39 0.16 -3.46
C TYR A 83 -14.67 1.01 -3.55
N LEU A 84 -14.84 1.81 -4.62
CA LEU A 84 -16.06 2.56 -4.86
C LEU A 84 -17.19 1.62 -5.35
N PRO A 85 -18.29 1.45 -4.60
CA PRO A 85 -19.41 0.66 -5.08
C PRO A 85 -20.09 1.34 -6.29
N PRO A 86 -20.70 0.58 -7.22
CA PRO A 86 -21.49 1.14 -8.32
C PRO A 86 -22.67 2.01 -7.84
N ASP A 87 -23.39 1.56 -6.82
CA ASP A 87 -24.61 2.22 -6.30
C ASP A 87 -24.35 3.08 -5.06
N ALA A 88 -23.19 3.73 -5.02
CA ALA A 88 -22.71 4.34 -3.80
C ALA A 88 -23.50 5.60 -3.43
N SER A 89 -24.52 5.41 -2.59
CA SER A 89 -25.50 6.41 -2.16
C SER A 89 -25.00 7.35 -1.07
N PHE A 90 -23.68 7.47 -0.87
CA PHE A 90 -23.06 8.22 0.23
C PHE A 90 -23.47 9.69 0.27
N ALA A 91 -23.74 10.31 -0.88
CA ALA A 91 -24.21 11.69 -0.96
C ALA A 91 -25.58 11.88 -0.30
N ARG A 92 -26.41 10.83 -0.22
CA ARG A 92 -27.74 10.90 0.40
C ARG A 92 -27.66 11.07 1.92
N ALA A 93 -26.68 10.44 2.57
CA ALA A 93 -26.50 10.53 4.02
C ALA A 93 -25.94 11.89 4.46
N LEU A 94 -25.10 12.53 3.63
CA LEU A 94 -24.51 13.85 3.94
C LEU A 94 -25.54 14.98 4.00
N GLY A 95 -26.70 14.83 3.36
CA GLY A 95 -27.79 15.81 3.41
C GLY A 95 -28.68 15.70 4.65
N ASN A 96 -28.53 14.67 5.48
CA ASN A 96 -29.38 14.42 6.64
C ASN A 96 -28.64 14.68 7.95
N LYS A 97 -29.09 15.70 8.70
CA LYS A 97 -28.50 16.12 9.98
C LYS A 97 -28.69 15.11 11.12
N HIS A 98 -29.55 14.11 10.94
CA HIS A 98 -29.84 13.08 11.93
C HIS A 98 -29.03 11.79 11.72
N THR A 99 -28.15 11.75 10.72
CA THR A 99 -27.33 10.57 10.42
C THR A 99 -25.85 10.91 10.35
N ALA A 100 -25.01 10.06 10.94
CA ALA A 100 -23.57 10.12 10.77
C ALA A 100 -23.12 9.34 9.52
N TYR A 101 -21.96 9.69 8.97
CA TYR A 101 -21.35 8.99 7.84
C TYR A 101 -20.10 8.23 8.28
N ILE A 102 -20.05 6.94 7.97
CA ILE A 102 -18.86 6.12 8.17
C ILE A 102 -17.97 6.23 6.93
N SER A 103 -16.67 6.43 7.16
CA SER A 103 -15.66 6.47 6.10
C SER A 103 -15.78 5.29 5.16
N ARG A 104 -15.73 5.55 3.86
CA ARG A 104 -16.02 4.55 2.82
C ARG A 104 -15.11 3.32 2.88
N TYR A 105 -13.83 3.47 3.24
CA TYR A 105 -12.89 2.36 3.34
C TYR A 105 -13.27 1.35 4.44
N ALA A 106 -14.15 1.73 5.37
CA ALA A 106 -14.63 0.88 6.46
C ALA A 106 -15.98 0.22 6.14
N LEU A 107 -16.52 0.41 4.94
CA LEU A 107 -17.78 -0.21 4.51
C LEU A 107 -17.52 -1.51 3.75
N GLY A 108 -18.43 -2.48 3.90
CA GLY A 108 -18.33 -3.78 3.23
C GLY A 108 -17.36 -4.74 3.94
N ARG A 109 -16.74 -5.64 3.18
CA ARG A 109 -15.77 -6.60 3.72
C ARG A 109 -14.46 -5.88 4.03
N ASP A 110 -13.90 -6.15 5.22
CA ASP A 110 -12.60 -5.65 5.65
C ASP A 110 -11.54 -5.87 4.56
N TYR A 111 -10.98 -4.76 4.05
CA TYR A 111 -10.04 -4.79 2.94
C TYR A 111 -8.77 -5.56 3.28
N HIS A 112 -8.37 -5.65 4.55
CA HIS A 112 -7.21 -6.46 4.95
C HIS A 112 -7.44 -7.95 4.65
N LYS A 113 -8.69 -8.42 4.73
CA LYS A 113 -9.06 -9.80 4.39
C LYS A 113 -9.27 -10.02 2.90
N VAL A 114 -9.50 -8.94 2.14
CA VAL A 114 -9.64 -9.00 0.68
C VAL A 114 -8.28 -8.98 -0.01
N LEU A 115 -7.32 -8.22 0.54
CA LEU A 115 -5.98 -8.04 -0.03
C LEU A 115 -4.97 -9.13 0.38
N ARG A 116 -5.24 -9.89 1.44
CA ARG A 116 -4.33 -10.94 1.94
C ARG A 116 -4.34 -12.16 1.04
#